data_AF-X1DTA2-F1
#
_entry.id   AF-X1DTA2-F1
#
_cell.length_a   1.000
_cell.length_b   1.000
_cell.length_c   1.000
_cell.angle_alpha   90.00
_cell.angle_beta   90.00
_cell.angle_gamma   90.00
#
_symmetry.space_group_name_H-M   'P 1'
#
loop_
_entity.id
_entity.type
_entity.pdbx_description
1 polymer ?
#
loop_
_entity_poly.entity_id
_entity_poly.type
_entity_poly.pdbx_seq_one_letter_code
_entity_poly.pdbx_strand_id
1 'polypeptide(L)'
;MANEEIIIGIMLITIAMIGVGELLNRIMGVNADATRELREKSNNLRERMRTAQLTGNAQIMLELQRESMELTKIMMKKQMIPSCVRCLIFMGIFAVLGIVYAEYEKGL
;
A
#
# COMPACT_ATOMS: atom_id res chain seq x y z
N MET A 1 -14.63 14.10 -33.92
CA MET A 1 -15.07 14.94 -32.78
C MET A 1 -15.42 14.08 -31.57
N ALA A 2 -16.48 13.26 -31.56
CA ALA A 2 -16.84 12.45 -30.38
C ALA A 2 -15.71 11.49 -29.90
N ASN A 3 -15.02 10.79 -30.80
CA ASN A 3 -13.96 9.86 -30.41
C ASN A 3 -12.72 10.55 -29.81
N GLU A 4 -12.34 11.73 -30.32
CA GLU A 4 -11.20 12.50 -29.78
C GLU A 4 -11.50 13.04 -28.39
N GLU A 5 -12.73 13.51 -28.17
CA GLU A 5 -13.19 13.97 -26.85
C GLU A 5 -13.21 12.84 -25.81
N ILE A 6 -13.66 11.64 -26.20
CA ILE A 6 -13.63 10.45 -25.33
C ILE A 6 -12.19 10.05 -24.99
N ILE A 7 -11.29 10.03 -25.99
CA ILE A 7 -9.87 9.70 -25.78
C ILE A 7 -9.20 10.70 -24.83
N ILE A 8 -9.45 12.00 -25.01
CA ILE A 8 -8.94 13.05 -24.13
C ILE A 8 -9.54 12.92 -22.72
N GLY A 9 -10.82 12.58 -22.60
CA GLY A 9 -11.48 12.32 -21.32
C GLY A 9 -10.84 11.17 -20.54
N ILE A 10 -10.60 10.03 -21.19
CA ILE A 10 -9.92 8.87 -20.59
C ILE A 10 -8.50 9.24 -20.16
N MET A 11 -7.78 10.00 -20.98
CA MET A 11 -6.43 10.48 -20.67
C MET A 11 -6.43 11.36 -19.40
N LEU A 12 -7.36 12.31 -19.29
CA LEU A 12 -7.50 13.17 -18.12
C LEU A 12 -7.88 12.39 -16.87
N ILE A 13 -8.79 11.41 -16.98
CA ILE A 13 -9.14 10.50 -15.88
C ILE A 13 -7.90 9.74 -15.40
N THR A 14 -7.06 9.27 -16.33
CA THR A 14 -5.83 8.55 -16.01
C THR A 14 -4.83 9.45 -15.27
N ILE A 15 -4.64 10.69 -15.74
CA ILE A 15 -3.78 11.68 -15.07
C ILE A 15 -4.32 11.99 -13.66
N ALA A 16 -5.63 12.18 -13.52
CA ALA A 16 -6.26 12.42 -12.23
C ALA A 16 -6.09 11.23 -11.28
N MET A 17 -6.22 10.00 -11.77
CA MET A 17 -5.99 8.77 -10.99
C MET A 17 -4.56 8.66 -10.47
N ILE A 18 -3.57 8.98 -11.32
CA ILE A 18 -2.16 9.02 -10.91
C ILE A 18 -1.95 10.10 -9.86
N GLY A 19 -2.48 11.30 -10.07
CA GLY A 19 -2.39 12.42 -9.14
C GLY A 19 -3.01 12.11 -7.76
N VAL A 20 -4.19 11.49 -7.73
CA VAL A 20 -4.83 11.04 -6.48
C VAL A 20 -3.99 9.97 -5.79
N GLY A 21 -3.42 9.03 -6.56
CA GLY A 21 -2.52 8.00 -6.03
C GLY A 21 -1.26 8.58 -5.37
N GLU A 22 -0.61 9.54 -6.02
CA GLU A 22 0.57 10.23 -5.47
C GLU A 22 0.22 11.11 -4.26
N LEU A 23 -0.91 11.82 -4.32
CA LEU A 23 -1.39 12.65 -3.22
C LEU A 23 -1.67 11.81 -1.97
N LEU A 24 -2.33 10.66 -2.13
CA LEU A 24 -2.57 9.70 -1.04
C LEU A 24 -1.27 9.14 -0.48
N ASN A 25 -0.31 8.79 -1.34
CA ASN A 25 1.02 8.35 -0.91
C ASN A 25 1.71 9.39 -0.03
N ARG A 26 1.62 10.68 -0.41
CA ARG A 26 2.22 11.79 0.31
C ARG A 26 1.52 12.08 1.64
N ILE A 27 0.19 12.06 1.67
CA ILE A 27 -0.61 12.30 2.89
C ILE A 27 -0.41 11.16 3.90
N MET A 28 -0.35 9.91 3.44
CA MET A 28 -0.19 8.76 4.32
C MET A 28 1.26 8.54 4.79
N GLY A 29 2.20 9.38 4.36
CA GLY A 29 3.57 9.36 4.84
C GLY A 29 4.27 8.03 4.57
N VAL A 30 4.05 7.45 3.38
CA VAL A 30 4.78 6.27 2.90
C VAL A 30 6.22 6.69 2.61
N ASN A 31 6.99 6.94 3.68
CA ASN A 31 8.36 7.40 3.62
C ASN A 31 9.26 6.21 3.25
N ALA A 32 9.99 6.34 2.14
CA ALA A 32 10.98 5.36 1.71
C ALA A 32 12.02 5.08 2.83
N ASP A 33 12.37 6.10 3.60
CA ASP A 33 13.30 5.99 4.73
C ASP A 33 12.75 5.14 5.88
N ALA A 34 11.47 5.31 6.24
CA ALA A 34 10.83 4.47 7.25
C ALA A 34 10.74 3.00 6.80
N THR A 35 10.56 2.78 5.49
CA THR A 35 10.56 1.43 4.91
C THR A 35 11.96 0.81 4.94
N ARG A 36 12.99 1.61 4.69
CA ARG A 36 14.39 1.18 4.73
C ARG A 36 14.84 0.84 6.15
N GLU A 37 14.50 1.68 7.13
CA GLU A 37 14.78 1.42 8.55
C GLU A 37 14.05 0.16 9.06
N LEU A 38 12.78 -0.03 8.68
CA LEU A 38 12.04 -1.25 8.99
C LEU A 38 12.69 -2.50 8.36
N ARG A 39 13.22 -2.38 7.14
CA ARG A 39 13.89 -3.47 6.44
C ARG A 39 15.19 -3.87 7.14
N GLU A 40 16.02 -2.89 7.53
CA GLU A 40 17.24 -3.15 8.31
C GLU A 40 16.93 -3.80 9.66
N LYS A 41 15.96 -3.27 10.42
CA LYS A 41 15.51 -3.87 11.69
C LYS A 41 15.01 -5.31 11.50
N SER A 42 14.25 -5.57 10.44
CA SER A 42 13.73 -6.91 10.16
C SER A 42 14.84 -7.92 9.82
N ASN A 43 15.88 -7.50 9.08
CA ASN A 43 16.99 -8.36 8.71
C ASN A 43 17.84 -8.71 9.94
N ASN A 44 18.15 -7.71 10.76
CA ASN A 44 18.88 -7.92 12.02
C ASN A 44 18.11 -8.87 12.95
N LEU A 45 16.78 -8.66 13.09
CA LEU A 45 15.95 -9.52 13.92
C LEU A 45 15.86 -10.96 13.41
N ARG A 46 15.82 -11.15 12.08
CA ARG A 46 15.89 -12.49 11.45
C ARG A 46 17.22 -13.18 11.73
N GLU A 47 18.32 -12.45 11.66
CA GLU A 47 19.65 -12.97 11.91
C GLU A 47 19.80 -13.39 13.39
N ARG A 48 19.34 -12.54 14.32
CA ARG A 48 19.29 -12.86 15.75
C ARG A 48 18.37 -14.04 16.06
N MET A 49 17.21 -14.16 15.38
CA MET A 49 16.32 -15.34 15.52
C MET A 49 17.01 -16.61 15.04
N ARG A 50 17.70 -16.56 13.90
CA ARG A 50 18.43 -17.71 13.35
C ARG A 50 19.53 -18.17 14.30
N THR A 51 20.28 -17.23 14.88
CA THR A 51 21.30 -17.55 15.89
C THR A 51 20.68 -18.12 17.16
N ALA A 52 19.62 -17.51 17.70
CA ALA A 52 18.95 -17.99 18.92
C ALA A 52 18.32 -19.39 18.75
N GLN A 53 17.80 -19.71 17.56
CA GLN A 53 17.32 -21.05 17.21
C GLN A 53 18.45 -22.09 17.23
N LEU A 54 19.65 -21.73 16.76
CA LEU A 54 20.82 -22.60 16.78
C LEU A 54 21.34 -22.84 18.21
N THR A 55 21.19 -21.86 19.11
CA THR A 55 21.61 -21.99 20.52
C THR A 55 20.55 -22.62 21.44
N GLY A 56 19.33 -22.90 20.95
CA GLY A 56 18.27 -23.57 21.70
C GLY A 56 17.70 -22.78 22.89
N ASN A 57 17.96 -21.47 22.97
CA ASN A 57 17.62 -20.67 24.14
C ASN A 57 16.17 -20.13 24.04
N ALA A 58 15.23 -20.89 24.60
CA ALA A 58 13.79 -20.63 24.52
C ALA A 58 13.37 -19.25 25.08
N GLN A 59 14.07 -18.74 26.10
CA GLN A 59 13.79 -17.44 26.71
C GLN A 59 14.08 -16.29 25.73
N ILE A 60 15.25 -16.36 25.07
CA ILE A 60 15.67 -15.38 24.06
C ILE A 60 14.74 -15.42 22.84
N MET A 61 14.25 -16.61 22.49
CA MET A 61 13.33 -16.80 21.36
C MET A 61 11.97 -16.13 21.58
N LEU A 62 11.46 -16.17 22.82
CA LEU A 62 10.21 -15.54 23.22
C LEU A 62 10.30 -14.00 23.22
N GLU A 63 11.44 -13.46 23.65
CA GLU A 63 11.71 -12.02 23.62
C GLU A 63 11.82 -11.50 22.17
N LEU A 64 12.55 -12.21 21.32
CA LEU A 64 12.63 -11.86 19.89
C LEU A 64 11.29 -11.97 19.17
N GLN A 65 10.45 -12.95 19.54
CA GLN A 65 9.10 -13.04 18.99
C GLN A 65 8.27 -11.80 19.33
N ARG A 66 8.33 -11.29 20.57
CA ARG A 66 7.64 -10.04 20.94
C ARG A 66 8.15 -8.85 20.14
N GLU A 67 9.46 -8.72 20.01
CA GLU A 67 10.09 -7.65 19.23
C GLU A 67 9.67 -7.72 17.74
N SER A 68 9.54 -8.94 17.20
CA SER A 68 9.06 -9.17 15.83
C SER A 68 7.59 -8.78 15.65
N MET A 69 6.77 -9.01 16.67
CA MET A 69 5.34 -8.70 16.65
C MET A 69 5.12 -7.18 16.67
N GLU A 70 5.88 -6.44 17.49
CA GLU A 70 5.83 -4.98 17.51
C GLU A 70 6.29 -4.37 16.18
N LEU A 71 7.39 -4.88 15.60
CA LEU A 71 7.87 -4.43 14.30
C LEU A 71 6.82 -4.66 13.20
N THR A 72 6.19 -5.84 13.22
CA THR A 72 5.13 -6.21 12.27
C THR A 72 3.90 -5.31 12.44
N LYS A 73 3.53 -4.99 13.68
CA LYS A 73 2.41 -4.08 13.98
C LYS A 73 2.66 -2.68 13.42
N ILE A 74 3.88 -2.16 13.55
CA ILE A 74 4.28 -0.87 12.98
C ILE A 74 4.24 -0.92 11.45
N MET A 75 4.74 -2.00 10.85
CA MET A 75 4.72 -2.21 9.40
C MET A 75 3.28 -2.26 8.86
N MET A 76 2.38 -2.99 9.51
CA MET A 76 0.96 -3.02 9.14
C MET A 76 0.32 -1.63 9.19
N LYS A 77 0.61 -0.86 10.25
CA LYS A 77 0.05 0.49 10.40
C LYS A 77 0.56 1.45 9.32
N LYS A 78 1.82 1.31 8.90
CA LYS A 78 2.49 2.19 7.91
C LYS A 78 2.29 1.76 6.45
N GLN A 79 1.96 0.51 6.15
CA GLN A 79 1.80 0.04 4.76
C GLN A 79 0.41 -0.55 4.46
N MET A 80 -0.14 -1.36 5.37
CA MET A 80 -1.40 -2.05 5.13
C MET A 80 -2.59 -1.09 5.18
N ILE A 81 -2.64 -0.21 6.19
CA ILE A 81 -3.70 0.79 6.31
C ILE A 81 -3.72 1.73 5.09
N PRO A 82 -2.59 2.32 4.66
CA PRO A 82 -2.56 3.14 3.45
C PRO A 82 -3.03 2.41 2.20
N SER A 83 -2.67 1.14 2.05
CA SER A 83 -3.08 0.32 0.91
C SER A 83 -4.59 0.06 0.92
N CYS A 84 -5.16 -0.29 2.07
CA CYS A 84 -6.61 -0.48 2.21
C CYS A 84 -7.40 0.80 1.91
N VAL A 85 -6.95 1.94 2.44
CA VAL A 85 -7.62 3.23 2.19
C VAL A 85 -7.52 3.61 0.71
N ARG A 86 -6.37 3.38 0.07
CA ARG A 86 -6.22 3.59 -1.38
C ARG A 86 -7.18 2.72 -2.19
N CYS A 87 -7.33 1.44 -1.81
CA CYS A 87 -8.30 0.55 -2.47
C CYS A 87 -9.74 1.05 -2.34
N LEU A 88 -10.15 1.50 -1.15
CA LEU A 88 -11.49 2.06 -0.94
C LEU A 88 -11.74 3.31 -1.79
N ILE A 89 -10.74 4.18 -1.89
CA ILE A 89 -10.84 5.41 -2.71
C ILE A 89 -10.97 5.06 -4.19
N PHE A 90 -10.13 4.16 -4.72
CA PHE A 90 -10.24 3.74 -6.11
C PHE A 90 -11.55 3.02 -6.41
N MET A 91 -12.04 2.20 -5.51
CA MET A 91 -13.35 1.56 -5.66
C MET A 91 -14.47 2.61 -5.74
N GLY A 92 -14.41 3.67 -4.94
CA GLY A 92 -15.33 4.81 -5.05
C GLY A 92 -15.22 5.54 -6.39
N ILE A 93 -14.00 5.82 -6.86
CA ILE A 93 -13.75 6.46 -8.17
C ILE A 93 -14.33 5.59 -9.30
N PHE A 94 -14.04 4.29 -9.30
CA PHE A 94 -14.56 3.37 -10.31
C PHE A 94 -16.08 3.22 -10.26
N ALA A 95 -16.69 3.25 -9.08
CA ALA A 95 -18.15 3.24 -8.97
C ALA A 95 -18.78 4.48 -9.62
N VAL A 96 -18.21 5.67 -9.38
CA VAL A 96 -18.68 6.92 -10.00
C VAL A 96 -18.47 6.88 -11.51
N LEU A 97 -17.28 6.46 -11.98
CA LEU A 97 -17.00 6.33 -13.40
C LEU A 97 -17.94 5.30 -14.07
N GLY A 98 -18.21 4.18 -13.40
CA GLY A 98 -19.14 3.17 -13.87
C GLY A 98 -20.55 3.72 -14.07
N ILE A 99 -21.03 4.59 -13.18
CA ILE A 99 -22.33 5.26 -13.33
C ILE A 99 -22.31 6.28 -14.48
N VAL A 100 -21.27 7.13 -14.54
CA VAL A 100 -21.16 8.20 -15.55
C VAL A 100 -21.00 7.63 -16.97
N TYR A 101 -20.28 6.52 -17.11
CA TYR A 101 -20.05 5.86 -18.40
C TYR A 101 -20.99 4.68 -18.65
N ALA A 102 -21.96 4.39 -17.77
CA ALA A 102 -22.94 3.30 -17.95
C ALA A 102 -23.74 3.44 -19.25
N GLU A 103 -23.96 4.67 -19.72
CA GLU A 103 -24.68 4.91 -20.98
C GLU A 103 -23.88 4.51 -22.22
N TYR A 104 -22.54 4.47 -22.14
CA TYR A 104 -21.67 3.98 -23.22
C TYR A 104 -21.70 2.44 -23.35
N GLU A 105 -22.16 1.68 -22.34
CA GLU A 105 -22.39 0.24 -22.49
C GLU A 105 -23.55 -0.06 -23.45
N LYS A 106 -24.47 0.88 -23.67
CA LYS A 106 -25.65 0.68 -24.52
C LYS A 106 -25.42 1.01 -26.00
N GLY A 107 -24.21 1.44 -26.39
CA GLY A 107 -23.93 1.69 -27.80
C GLY A 107 -22.54 2.26 -28.06
N LEU A 108 -21.60 1.34 -28.27
CA LEU A 108 -20.47 1.48 -29.19
C LEU A 108 -20.74 0.58 -30.39
#